data_AF-M3I409-F1
#
_entry.id   AF-M3I409-F1
#
_cell.length_a   1.000
_cell.length_b   1.000
_cell.length_c   1.000
_cell.angle_alpha   90.00
_cell.angle_beta   90.00
_cell.angle_gamma   90.00
#
_symmetry.space_group_name_H-M   'P 1'
#
loop_
_entity.id
_entity.type
_entity.pdbx_description
1 polymer ?
#
loop_
_entity_poly.entity_id
_entity_poly.type
_entity_poly.pdbx_seq_one_letter_code
_entity_poly.pdbx_strand_id
1 'polypeptide(L)'
;MALTFQEILDRIRIIDRDVTELNRLKSRLPADRPYSSSLQISFDKQINELLNERVGLMELEVLDPPSWILGVPTTGISQETPVPLKGLFPSGDLSKEKPDDQDVINFLRELPKTEIHLHLEACVNKDTMKRLMAKNGINVTDEEFEAKFNFKDLNSFIQVFFFIQSLVKEPSDFSIFIESLAEYMRANNNPLYGSFFCYLLSLFRTVSILKK
;
A
#
# COMPACT_ATOMS: atom_id res chain seq x y z
N MET A 1 1.90 14.69 30.04
CA MET A 1 0.64 14.62 29.26
C MET A 1 0.91 13.69 28.10
N ALA A 2 0.13 12.62 27.94
CA ALA A 2 0.23 11.79 26.74
C ALA A 2 -0.21 12.65 25.55
N LEU A 3 0.67 12.82 24.54
CA LEU A 3 0.33 13.52 23.31
C LEU A 3 -0.58 12.62 22.48
N THR A 4 -1.66 13.17 21.96
CA THR A 4 -2.56 12.43 21.06
C THR A 4 -1.92 12.29 19.67
N PHE A 5 -2.28 11.24 18.94
CA PHE A 5 -1.78 11.01 17.58
C PHE A 5 -2.03 12.20 16.64
N GLN A 6 -3.18 12.88 16.80
CA GLN A 6 -3.53 14.05 16.00
C GLN A 6 -2.59 15.24 16.28
N GLU A 7 -2.25 15.48 17.55
CA GLU A 7 -1.31 16.55 17.93
C GLU A 7 0.10 16.28 17.40
N ILE A 8 0.54 15.01 17.40
CA ILE A 8 1.83 14.62 16.81
C ILE A 8 1.84 14.88 15.30
N LEU A 9 0.78 14.47 14.59
CA LEU A 9 0.66 14.70 13.15
C LEU A 9 0.63 16.19 12.79
N ASP A 10 -0.14 16.98 13.52
CA ASP A 10 -0.24 18.42 13.28
C ASP A 10 1.10 19.12 13.56
N ARG A 11 1.84 18.65 14.58
CA ARG A 11 3.19 19.15 14.86
C ARG A 11 4.19 18.80 13.76
N ILE A 12 4.18 17.55 13.26
CA ILE A 12 5.04 17.12 12.14
C ILE A 12 4.75 17.96 10.88
N ARG A 13 3.47 18.21 10.56
CA ARG A 13 3.09 19.04 9.41
C ARG A 13 3.61 20.47 9.51
N ILE A 14 3.55 21.07 10.70
CA ILE A 14 4.09 22.41 10.94
C ILE A 14 5.60 22.41 10.72
N ILE A 15 6.31 21.41 11.28
CA ILE A 15 7.76 21.27 11.10
C ILE A 15 8.14 21.16 9.63
N ASP A 16 7.46 20.29 8.86
CA ASP A 16 7.75 20.08 7.43
C ASP A 16 7.52 21.36 6.60
N ARG A 17 6.48 22.14 6.94
CA ARG A 17 6.21 23.45 6.33
C ARG A 17 7.32 24.45 6.65
N ASP A 18 7.69 24.55 7.92
CA ASP A 18 8.66 25.54 8.39
C ASP A 18 10.08 25.23 7.87
N VAL A 19 10.46 23.94 7.78
CA VAL A 19 11.71 23.50 7.11
C VAL A 19 11.71 23.88 5.63
N THR A 20 10.58 23.73 4.94
CA THR A 20 10.45 24.10 3.53
C THR A 20 10.63 25.61 3.33
N GLU A 21 10.00 26.42 4.17
CA GLU A 21 10.13 27.89 4.12
C GLU A 21 11.55 28.35 4.49
N LEU A 22 12.19 27.75 5.50
CA LEU A 22 13.58 28.07 5.85
C LEU A 22 14.55 27.74 4.71
N ASN A 23 14.38 26.59 4.05
CA ASN A 23 15.17 26.24 2.86
C ASN A 23 14.94 27.21 1.70
N ARG A 24 13.69 27.67 1.52
CA ARG A 24 13.34 28.69 0.52
C ARG A 24 13.95 30.05 0.82
N LEU A 25 13.99 30.46 2.10
CA LEU A 25 14.63 31.71 2.52
C LEU A 25 16.16 31.63 2.37
N LYS A 26 16.75 30.49 2.75
CA LYS A 26 18.18 30.22 2.56
C LYS A 26 18.59 30.33 1.09
N SER A 27 17.81 29.76 0.17
CA SER A 27 18.13 29.78 -1.28
C SER A 27 18.00 31.17 -1.92
N ARG A 28 17.29 32.10 -1.27
CA ARG A 28 17.11 33.48 -1.72
C ARG A 28 18.16 34.45 -1.19
N LEU A 29 19.05 34.02 -0.31
CA LEU A 29 20.10 34.90 0.23
C LEU A 29 21.15 35.23 -0.84
N PRO A 30 21.50 36.52 -1.02
CA PRO A 30 22.51 36.93 -1.99
C PRO A 30 23.92 36.48 -1.55
N ALA A 31 24.69 35.84 -2.42
CA ALA A 31 26.03 35.36 -2.08
C ALA A 31 27.09 36.47 -1.90
N ASP A 32 26.80 37.70 -2.35
CA ASP A 32 27.76 38.82 -2.37
C ASP A 32 27.82 39.63 -1.06
N ARG A 33 26.94 39.35 -0.09
CA ARG A 33 26.82 40.15 1.12
C ARG A 33 27.59 39.56 2.31
N PRO A 34 28.26 40.40 3.12
CA PRO A 34 29.03 39.95 4.29
C PRO A 34 28.20 39.20 5.35
N TYR A 35 26.90 39.48 5.43
CA TYR A 35 25.98 38.87 6.40
C TYR A 35 25.41 37.53 5.92
N SER A 36 25.62 37.14 4.66
CA SER A 36 24.95 35.98 4.08
C SER A 36 25.46 34.66 4.65
N SER A 37 26.76 34.57 4.93
CA SER A 37 27.35 33.36 5.52
C SER A 37 26.84 33.10 6.95
N SER A 38 26.72 34.15 7.76
CA SER A 38 26.22 34.01 9.15
C SER A 38 24.72 33.68 9.19
N LEU A 39 23.92 34.24 8.27
CA LEU A 39 22.50 33.90 8.14
C LEU A 39 22.30 32.47 7.61
N GLN A 40 23.11 32.00 6.67
CA GLN A 40 23.06 30.61 6.19
C GLN A 40 23.34 29.62 7.32
N ILE A 41 24.38 29.86 8.13
CA ILE A 41 24.69 29.02 9.30
C ILE A 41 23.52 29.03 10.30
N SER A 42 22.89 30.19 10.50
CA SER A 42 21.73 30.32 11.40
C SER A 42 20.51 29.53 10.90
N PHE A 43 20.25 29.57 9.59
CA PHE A 43 19.20 28.76 8.97
C PHE A 43 19.49 27.27 9.07
N ASP A 44 20.73 26.85 8.80
CA ASP A 44 21.13 25.44 8.90
C ASP A 44 20.99 24.92 10.32
N LYS A 45 21.35 25.73 11.32
CA LYS A 45 21.13 25.38 12.74
C LYS A 45 19.65 25.19 13.05
N GLN A 46 18.79 26.12 12.64
CA GLN A 46 17.33 26.03 12.88
C GLN A 46 16.69 24.84 12.16
N ILE A 47 17.10 24.57 10.92
CA ILE A 47 16.62 23.40 10.17
C ILE A 47 17.01 22.12 10.91
N ASN A 48 18.25 22.00 11.38
CA ASN A 48 18.70 20.83 12.14
C ASN A 48 17.95 20.66 13.46
N GLU A 49 17.65 21.76 14.18
CA GLU A 49 16.84 21.72 15.40
C GLU A 49 15.42 21.17 15.13
N LEU A 50 14.77 21.67 14.07
CA LEU A 50 13.43 21.20 13.65
C LEU A 50 13.44 19.74 13.18
N LEU A 51 14.48 19.32 12.45
CA LEU A 51 14.63 17.93 12.01
C LEU A 51 14.84 16.98 13.20
N ASN A 52 15.62 17.39 14.19
CA ASN A 52 15.79 16.61 15.42
C ASN A 52 14.49 16.50 16.22
N GLU A 53 13.70 17.58 16.29
CA GLU A 53 12.36 17.55 16.90
C GLU A 53 11.44 16.55 16.17
N ARG A 54 11.45 16.56 14.84
CA ARG A 54 10.67 15.62 14.01
C ARG A 54 11.05 14.17 14.28
N VAL A 55 12.35 13.87 14.35
CA VAL A 55 12.84 12.51 14.66
C VAL A 55 12.35 12.09 16.05
N GLY A 56 12.47 12.96 17.05
CA GLY A 56 11.96 12.68 18.40
C GLY A 56 10.45 12.43 18.44
N LEU A 57 9.66 13.16 17.65
CA LEU A 57 8.21 12.94 17.53
C LEU A 57 7.84 11.61 16.85
N MET A 58 8.67 11.13 15.93
CA MET A 58 8.49 9.84 15.26
C MET A 58 8.87 8.63 16.13
N GLU A 59 9.73 8.84 17.13
CA GLU A 59 10.16 7.81 18.08
C GLU A 59 9.19 7.61 19.26
N LEU A 60 8.18 8.47 19.41
CA LEU A 60 7.19 8.36 20.48
C LEU A 60 6.24 7.17 20.27
N GLU A 61 6.02 6.40 21.34
CA GLU A 61 5.02 5.34 21.36
C GLU A 61 3.60 5.94 21.39
N VAL A 62 2.83 5.71 20.32
CA VAL A 62 1.45 6.19 20.19
C VAL A 62 0.52 5.30 21.03
N LEU A 63 -0.02 5.85 22.12
CA LEU A 63 -0.90 5.14 23.06
C LEU A 63 -2.29 4.77 22.49
N ASP A 64 -2.78 5.50 21.49
CA ASP A 64 -4.08 5.25 20.86
C ASP A 64 -4.05 5.67 19.37
N PRO A 65 -3.51 4.82 18.47
CA PRO A 65 -3.58 5.08 17.05
C PRO A 65 -5.04 4.97 16.58
N PRO A 66 -5.55 5.94 15.80
CA PRO A 66 -6.94 5.93 15.39
C PRO A 66 -7.32 4.66 14.64
N SER A 67 -8.52 4.16 14.90
CA SER A 67 -9.00 2.83 14.48
C SER A 67 -8.92 2.54 12.97
N TRP A 68 -8.92 3.57 12.10
CA TRP A 68 -8.75 3.39 10.66
C TRP A 68 -7.31 3.01 10.27
N ILE A 69 -6.30 3.34 11.08
CA ILE A 69 -4.90 2.95 10.88
C ILE A 69 -4.70 1.47 11.20
N LEU A 70 -5.43 0.97 12.21
CA LEU A 70 -5.40 -0.44 12.61
C LEU A 70 -6.31 -1.33 11.73
N GLY A 71 -7.03 -0.75 10.77
CA GLY A 71 -8.09 -1.41 10.02
C GLY A 71 -9.40 -1.42 10.82
N VAL A 72 -10.52 -1.29 10.10
CA VAL A 72 -11.87 -1.28 10.70
C VAL A 72 -12.03 -2.53 11.59
N PRO A 73 -12.41 -2.40 12.87
CA PRO A 73 -12.64 -3.55 13.71
C PRO A 73 -13.88 -4.27 13.18
N THR A 74 -13.67 -5.40 12.51
CA THR A 74 -14.72 -6.39 12.29
C THR A 74 -15.17 -6.85 13.66
N THR A 75 -16.33 -6.36 14.08
CA THR A 75 -17.06 -6.86 15.26
C THR A 75 -17.10 -8.39 15.22
N GLY A 76 -16.41 -9.03 16.17
CA GLY A 76 -16.61 -10.46 16.47
C GLY A 76 -15.42 -11.41 16.30
N ILE A 77 -14.16 -10.96 16.34
CA ILE A 77 -13.02 -11.87 16.55
C ILE A 77 -12.36 -11.51 17.88
N SER A 78 -12.31 -12.51 18.77
CA SER A 78 -11.63 -12.48 20.05
C SER A 78 -10.25 -11.84 19.93
N GLN A 79 -9.83 -11.14 20.99
CA GLN A 79 -8.46 -10.65 21.17
C GLN A 79 -7.45 -11.79 20.93
N GLU A 80 -6.98 -11.93 19.71
CA GLU A 80 -5.72 -12.60 19.44
C GLU A 80 -4.68 -11.49 19.40
N THR A 81 -3.80 -11.57 20.40
CA THR A 81 -2.48 -10.94 20.51
C THR A 81 -1.97 -10.34 19.20
N PRO A 82 -1.34 -9.14 19.22
CA PRO A 82 -0.62 -8.66 18.05
C PRO A 82 0.39 -9.72 17.67
N VAL A 83 0.13 -10.45 16.59
CA VAL A 83 1.08 -11.40 16.05
C VAL A 83 2.18 -10.54 15.46
N PRO A 84 3.42 -10.60 15.97
CA PRO A 84 4.50 -9.89 15.33
C PRO A 84 4.57 -10.34 13.86
N LEU A 85 4.65 -9.38 12.93
CA LEU A 85 4.93 -9.66 11.50
C LEU A 85 6.20 -10.52 11.32
N LYS A 86 7.05 -10.55 12.36
CA LYS A 86 8.14 -11.50 12.53
C LYS A 86 7.60 -12.85 13.01
N GLY A 87 7.34 -13.76 12.07
CA GLY A 87 7.02 -15.16 12.37
C GLY A 87 5.86 -15.79 11.59
N LEU A 88 5.16 -15.07 10.72
CA LEU A 88 4.12 -15.68 9.86
C LEU A 88 4.67 -16.55 8.74
N PHE A 89 5.94 -16.35 8.37
CA PHE A 89 6.62 -17.09 7.31
C PHE A 89 7.85 -17.76 7.90
N PRO A 90 8.19 -19.00 7.49
CA PRO A 90 9.43 -19.64 7.92
C PRO A 90 10.60 -18.76 7.49
N SER A 91 11.49 -18.39 8.41
CA SER A 91 12.61 -17.52 8.09
C SER A 91 13.63 -18.21 7.19
N GLY A 92 13.87 -17.61 6.02
CA GLY A 92 14.82 -18.11 5.06
C GLY A 92 16.25 -17.88 5.56
N ASP A 93 16.95 -18.96 5.91
CA ASP A 93 18.32 -18.87 6.39
C ASP A 93 19.31 -18.84 5.22
N LEU A 94 19.71 -17.63 4.82
CA LEU A 94 20.72 -17.40 3.80
C LEU A 94 22.17 -17.52 4.31
N SER A 95 22.39 -17.89 5.58
CA SER A 95 23.75 -18.04 6.14
C SER A 95 24.49 -19.30 5.66
N LYS A 96 23.79 -20.21 4.98
CA LYS A 96 24.36 -21.42 4.39
C LYS A 96 25.20 -21.10 3.16
N GLU A 97 26.29 -21.84 2.96
CA GLU A 97 27.21 -21.69 1.80
C GLU A 97 26.52 -21.86 0.44
N LYS A 98 25.41 -22.63 0.42
CA LYS A 98 24.45 -22.75 -0.69
C LYS A 98 23.03 -22.83 -0.11
N PRO A 99 22.27 -21.72 -0.07
CA PRO A 99 20.88 -21.76 0.36
C PRO A 99 20.04 -22.53 -0.66
N ASP A 100 19.03 -23.25 -0.17
CA ASP A 100 18.03 -23.92 -1.02
C ASP A 100 17.08 -22.89 -1.66
N ASP A 101 16.45 -23.23 -2.77
CA ASP A 101 15.51 -22.33 -3.46
C ASP A 101 14.36 -21.91 -2.53
N GLN A 102 13.96 -22.81 -1.63
CA GLN A 102 12.92 -22.54 -0.63
C GLN A 102 13.38 -21.52 0.43
N ASP A 103 14.65 -21.56 0.83
CA ASP A 103 15.24 -20.58 1.77
C ASP A 103 15.25 -19.17 1.14
N VAL A 104 15.58 -19.08 -0.15
CA VAL A 104 15.55 -17.83 -0.91
C VAL A 104 14.12 -17.28 -1.04
N ILE A 105 13.14 -18.12 -1.41
CA ILE A 105 11.73 -17.71 -1.54
C ILE A 105 11.19 -17.19 -0.20
N ASN A 106 11.51 -17.88 0.89
CA ASN A 106 11.09 -17.50 2.23
C ASN A 106 11.68 -16.15 2.64
N PHE A 107 12.98 -15.94 2.41
CA PHE A 107 13.63 -14.65 2.65
C PHE A 107 13.00 -13.51 1.82
N LEU A 108 12.75 -13.74 0.52
CA LEU A 108 12.12 -12.75 -0.35
C LEU A 108 10.69 -12.38 0.11
N ARG A 109 9.94 -13.34 0.66
CA ARG A 109 8.61 -13.09 1.24
C ARG A 109 8.69 -12.25 2.50
N GLU A 110 9.69 -12.45 3.35
CA GLU A 110 9.86 -11.69 4.60
C GLU A 110 10.26 -10.23 4.38
N LEU A 111 10.90 -9.89 3.25
CA LEU A 111 11.31 -8.51 3.00
C LEU A 111 10.09 -7.56 2.96
N PRO A 112 10.12 -6.42 3.68
CA PRO A 112 9.10 -5.39 3.53
C PRO A 112 9.21 -4.80 2.13
N LYS A 113 8.18 -5.01 1.32
CA LYS A 113 8.12 -4.57 -0.07
C LYS A 113 7.14 -3.42 -0.20
N THR A 114 7.39 -2.55 -1.19
CA THR A 114 6.48 -1.49 -1.63
C THR A 114 6.27 -1.68 -3.12
N GLU A 115 5.02 -1.68 -3.57
CA GLU A 115 4.65 -1.82 -4.98
C GLU A 115 4.07 -0.50 -5.49
N ILE A 116 4.69 0.06 -6.53
CA ILE A 116 4.32 1.36 -7.09
C ILE A 116 3.41 1.28 -8.32
N HIS A 117 3.31 0.08 -8.91
CA HIS A 117 2.54 -0.16 -10.12
C HIS A 117 1.76 -1.45 -9.94
N LEU A 118 0.53 -1.32 -9.46
CA LEU A 118 -0.38 -2.43 -9.30
C LEU A 118 -1.68 -2.16 -10.03
N HIS A 119 -2.22 -3.13 -10.77
CA HIS A 119 -3.56 -3.01 -11.36
C HIS A 119 -4.53 -3.81 -10.50
N LEU A 120 -5.59 -3.17 -9.99
CA LEU A 120 -6.56 -3.82 -9.11
C LEU A 120 -7.17 -5.06 -9.78
N GLU A 121 -7.45 -4.98 -11.07
CA GLU A 121 -8.04 -6.05 -11.87
C GLU A 121 -7.08 -7.23 -12.10
N ALA A 122 -5.76 -7.00 -11.97
CA ALA A 122 -4.74 -8.04 -12.08
C ALA A 122 -4.42 -8.70 -10.74
N CYS A 123 -4.94 -8.17 -9.62
CA CYS A 123 -4.78 -8.73 -8.26
C CYS A 123 -5.97 -9.59 -7.82
N VAL A 124 -6.89 -9.88 -8.74
CA VAL A 124 -8.07 -10.68 -8.44
C VAL A 124 -7.70 -12.16 -8.38
N ASN A 125 -7.91 -12.76 -7.21
CA ASN A 125 -7.66 -14.18 -6.97
C ASN A 125 -8.66 -15.04 -7.76
N LYS A 126 -8.25 -16.26 -8.12
CA LYS A 126 -9.10 -17.22 -8.82
C LYS A 126 -10.43 -17.48 -8.09
N ASP A 127 -10.38 -17.60 -6.77
CA ASP A 127 -11.57 -17.82 -5.93
C ASP A 127 -12.52 -16.61 -5.96
N THR A 128 -11.97 -15.40 -5.90
CA THR A 128 -12.71 -14.14 -6.04
C THR A 128 -13.41 -14.06 -7.39
N MET A 129 -12.71 -14.44 -8.46
CA MET A 129 -13.27 -14.47 -9.80
C MET A 129 -14.40 -15.50 -9.93
N LYS A 130 -14.22 -16.71 -9.37
CA LYS A 130 -15.28 -17.74 -9.30
C LYS A 130 -16.51 -17.25 -8.54
N ARG A 131 -16.32 -16.56 -7.40
CA ARG A 131 -17.41 -15.95 -6.62
C ARG A 131 -18.19 -14.93 -7.46
N LEU A 132 -17.51 -14.06 -8.21
CA LEU A 132 -18.15 -13.06 -9.06
C LEU A 132 -18.85 -13.67 -10.28
N MET A 133 -18.27 -14.71 -10.88
CA MET A 133 -18.90 -15.46 -11.96
C MET A 133 -20.18 -16.15 -11.49
N ALA A 134 -20.15 -16.80 -10.32
CA ALA A 134 -21.31 -17.41 -9.70
C ALA A 134 -22.40 -16.36 -9.36
N LYS A 135 -22.01 -15.21 -8.78
CA LYS A 135 -22.94 -14.09 -8.52
C LYS A 135 -23.61 -13.62 -9.81
N ASN A 136 -22.88 -13.60 -10.92
CA ASN A 136 -23.37 -13.17 -12.23
C ASN A 136 -24.10 -14.25 -13.04
N GLY A 137 -24.26 -15.47 -12.50
CA GLY A 137 -24.90 -16.59 -13.19
C GLY A 137 -24.07 -17.20 -14.33
N ILE A 138 -22.75 -16.95 -14.34
CA ILE A 138 -21.83 -17.50 -15.34
C ILE A 138 -21.27 -18.82 -14.80
N ASN A 139 -21.67 -19.93 -15.40
CA ASN A 139 -21.19 -21.26 -15.03
C ASN A 139 -20.15 -21.74 -16.05
N VAL A 140 -18.96 -22.08 -15.58
CA VAL A 140 -17.80 -22.49 -16.40
C VAL A 140 -17.18 -23.69 -15.72
N THR A 141 -16.73 -24.68 -16.49
CA THR A 141 -16.04 -25.84 -15.91
C THR A 141 -14.67 -25.42 -15.35
N ASP A 142 -14.13 -26.17 -14.40
CA ASP A 142 -12.79 -25.85 -13.85
C ASP A 142 -11.71 -25.86 -14.94
N GLU A 143 -11.83 -26.74 -15.94
CA GLU A 143 -10.93 -26.83 -17.08
C GLU A 143 -10.99 -25.58 -17.98
N GLU A 144 -12.20 -25.12 -18.31
CA GLU A 144 -12.40 -23.89 -19.08
C GLU A 144 -11.94 -22.65 -18.30
N PHE A 145 -12.09 -22.66 -16.99
CA PHE A 145 -11.63 -21.59 -16.11
C PHE A 145 -10.10 -21.51 -16.08
N GLU A 146 -9.42 -22.63 -15.87
CA GLU A 146 -7.95 -22.69 -15.87
C GLU A 146 -7.36 -22.35 -17.24
N ALA A 147 -8.03 -22.74 -18.32
CA ALA A 147 -7.63 -22.37 -19.68
C ALA A 147 -7.60 -20.84 -19.88
N LYS A 148 -8.45 -20.06 -19.20
CA LYS A 148 -8.42 -18.59 -19.26
C LYS A 148 -7.14 -18.00 -18.65
N PHE A 149 -6.53 -18.67 -17.68
CA PHE A 149 -5.28 -18.22 -17.06
C PHE A 149 -4.02 -18.69 -17.81
N ASN A 150 -4.17 -19.48 -18.87
CA ASN A 150 -3.07 -19.92 -19.72
C ASN A 150 -2.88 -18.98 -20.92
N PHE A 151 -2.34 -17.80 -20.68
CA PHE A 151 -2.08 -16.79 -21.71
C PHE A 151 -0.73 -17.03 -22.41
N LYS A 152 -0.72 -16.90 -23.75
CA LYS A 152 0.48 -17.08 -24.59
C LYS A 152 1.11 -15.77 -25.04
N ASP A 153 0.33 -14.69 -25.01
CA ASP A 153 0.73 -13.36 -25.45
C ASP A 153 -0.01 -12.26 -24.69
N LEU A 154 0.44 -11.01 -24.85
CA LEU A 154 -0.15 -9.84 -24.19
C LEU A 154 -1.63 -9.62 -24.57
N ASN A 155 -2.05 -9.96 -25.79
CA ASN A 155 -3.44 -9.79 -26.20
C ASN A 155 -4.36 -10.77 -25.46
N SER A 156 -3.93 -12.02 -25.32
CA SER A 156 -4.66 -13.04 -24.54
C SER A 156 -4.80 -12.64 -23.07
N PHE A 157 -3.76 -12.03 -22.49
CA PHE A 157 -3.84 -11.44 -21.15
C PHE A 157 -4.86 -10.29 -21.08
N ILE A 158 -4.83 -9.35 -22.04
CA ILE A 158 -5.77 -8.21 -22.10
C ILE A 158 -7.22 -8.69 -22.22
N GLN A 159 -7.49 -9.78 -22.93
CA GLN A 159 -8.85 -10.34 -23.02
C GLN A 159 -9.37 -10.82 -21.66
N VAL A 160 -8.52 -11.47 -20.86
CA VAL A 160 -8.86 -11.89 -19.49
C VAL A 160 -9.03 -10.66 -18.60
N PHE A 161 -8.17 -9.67 -18.76
CA PHE A 161 -8.25 -8.41 -18.04
C PHE A 161 -9.62 -7.72 -18.27
N PHE A 162 -10.07 -7.61 -19.52
CA PHE A 162 -11.40 -7.09 -19.83
C PHE A 162 -12.53 -8.00 -19.34
N PHE A 163 -12.34 -9.32 -19.35
CA PHE A 163 -13.32 -10.25 -18.80
C PHE A 163 -13.51 -10.02 -17.30
N ILE A 164 -12.43 -9.89 -16.53
CA ILE A 164 -12.48 -9.57 -15.09
C ILE A 164 -13.21 -8.24 -14.85
N GLN A 165 -12.94 -7.22 -15.66
CA GLN A 165 -13.65 -5.94 -15.60
C GLN A 165 -15.17 -6.09 -15.87
N SER A 166 -15.55 -6.96 -16.80
CA SER A 166 -16.96 -7.21 -17.14
C SER A 166 -17.75 -7.91 -16.03
N LEU A 167 -17.06 -8.56 -15.08
CA LEU A 167 -17.70 -9.22 -13.93
C LEU A 167 -18.20 -8.22 -12.87
N VAL A 168 -17.70 -6.99 -12.88
CA VAL A 168 -18.13 -5.94 -11.95
C VAL A 168 -19.36 -5.24 -12.54
N LYS A 169 -20.53 -5.48 -11.94
CA LYS A 169 -21.81 -4.93 -12.40
C LYS A 169 -22.40 -3.90 -11.44
N GLU A 170 -22.05 -3.98 -10.16
CA GLU A 170 -22.58 -3.12 -9.12
C GLU A 170 -21.47 -2.48 -8.29
N PRO A 171 -21.69 -1.30 -7.68
CA PRO A 171 -20.70 -0.68 -6.79
C PRO A 171 -20.26 -1.57 -5.62
N SER A 172 -21.13 -2.46 -5.14
CA SER A 172 -20.80 -3.42 -4.08
C SER A 172 -19.77 -4.46 -4.52
N ASP A 173 -19.63 -4.77 -5.80
CA ASP A 173 -18.66 -5.75 -6.29
C ASP A 173 -17.21 -5.25 -6.09
N PHE A 174 -17.02 -3.94 -5.94
CA PHE A 174 -15.70 -3.39 -5.63
C PHE A 174 -15.18 -3.85 -4.26
N SER A 175 -16.04 -4.10 -3.27
CA SER A 175 -15.57 -4.58 -1.97
C SER A 175 -14.88 -5.94 -2.13
N ILE A 176 -15.39 -6.79 -3.02
CA ILE A 176 -14.83 -8.10 -3.33
C ILE A 176 -13.44 -7.98 -4.00
N PHE A 177 -13.23 -6.97 -4.85
CA PHE A 177 -11.91 -6.68 -5.42
C PHE A 177 -10.92 -6.18 -4.38
N ILE A 178 -11.36 -5.30 -3.48
CA ILE A 178 -10.52 -4.76 -2.41
C ILE A 178 -10.15 -5.85 -1.39
N GLU A 179 -11.07 -6.76 -1.08
CA GLU A 179 -10.79 -7.96 -0.27
C GLU A 179 -9.67 -8.80 -0.90
N SER A 180 -9.76 -9.08 -2.19
CA SER A 180 -8.75 -9.82 -2.94
C SER A 180 -7.39 -9.11 -2.96
N LEU A 181 -7.38 -7.80 -3.15
CA LEU A 181 -6.16 -6.99 -3.09
C LEU A 181 -5.54 -7.07 -1.69
N ALA A 182 -6.35 -6.97 -0.63
CA ALA A 182 -5.86 -7.05 0.74
C ALA A 182 -5.25 -8.43 1.04
N GLU A 183 -5.84 -9.51 0.53
CA GLU A 183 -5.25 -10.86 0.60
C GLU A 183 -3.90 -10.94 -0.11
N TYR A 184 -3.82 -10.41 -1.32
CA TYR A 184 -2.57 -10.35 -2.09
C TYR A 184 -1.46 -9.60 -1.35
N MET A 185 -1.78 -8.42 -0.80
CA MET A 185 -0.82 -7.60 -0.05
C MET A 185 -0.34 -8.30 1.23
N ARG A 186 -1.25 -8.99 1.94
CA ARG A 186 -0.91 -9.79 3.14
C ARG A 186 0.01 -10.96 2.78
N ALA A 187 -0.27 -11.68 1.70
CA ALA A 187 0.53 -12.82 1.27
C ALA A 187 1.96 -12.42 0.89
N ASN A 188 2.15 -11.22 0.35
CA ASN A 188 3.44 -10.73 -0.12
C ASN A 188 4.20 -9.89 0.93
N ASN A 189 3.71 -9.77 2.15
CA ASN A 189 4.30 -8.93 3.20
C ASN A 189 4.57 -7.49 2.72
N ASN A 190 3.58 -6.88 2.08
CA ASN A 190 3.61 -5.48 1.63
C ASN A 190 2.82 -4.64 2.66
N PRO A 191 3.45 -4.16 3.75
CA PRO A 191 2.70 -3.88 4.97
C PRO A 191 2.14 -2.46 5.01
N LEU A 192 2.60 -1.52 4.17
CA LEU A 192 2.46 -0.09 4.50
C LEU A 192 2.17 0.87 3.34
N TYR A 193 2.58 0.61 2.10
CA TYR A 193 2.34 1.54 0.99
C TYR A 193 2.27 0.81 -0.36
N GLY A 194 1.10 0.88 -1.01
CA GLY A 194 0.90 0.37 -2.38
C GLY A 194 0.15 1.40 -3.21
N SER A 195 0.73 1.82 -4.33
CA SER A 195 0.03 2.65 -5.33
C SER A 195 -0.64 1.71 -6.33
N PHE A 196 -1.97 1.66 -6.28
CA PHE A 196 -2.76 0.86 -7.21
C PHE A 196 -3.52 1.73 -8.20
N PHE A 197 -3.58 1.26 -9.43
CA PHE A 197 -4.35 1.81 -10.53
C PHE A 197 -5.63 0.99 -10.67
N CYS A 198 -6.75 1.70 -10.77
CA CYS A 198 -8.04 1.13 -11.15
C CYS A 198 -8.60 1.97 -12.30
N TYR A 199 -8.88 1.34 -13.44
CA TYR A 199 -9.44 2.05 -14.58
C TYR A 199 -10.97 2.12 -14.47
N LEU A 200 -11.47 3.04 -13.65
CA LEU A 200 -12.90 3.27 -13.45
C LEU A 200 -13.68 3.48 -14.78
N LEU A 201 -13.08 4.16 -15.76
CA LEU A 201 -13.78 4.49 -17.01
C LEU A 201 -14.20 3.25 -17.83
N SER A 202 -13.45 2.15 -17.72
CA SER A 202 -13.78 0.87 -18.39
C SER A 202 -14.90 0.14 -17.63
N LEU A 203 -14.83 0.10 -16.29
CA LEU A 203 -15.82 -0.57 -15.44
C LEU A 203 -17.21 0.07 -15.51
N PHE A 204 -17.30 1.40 -15.39
CA PHE A 204 -18.61 2.07 -15.33
C PHE A 204 -19.34 2.11 -16.67
N ARG A 205 -18.63 1.93 -17.79
CA ARG A 205 -19.27 1.83 -19.11
C ARG A 205 -20.18 0.60 -19.19
N THR A 206 -19.79 -0.51 -18.57
CA THR A 206 -20.58 -1.75 -18.49
C THR A 206 -21.82 -1.57 -17.62
N VAL A 207 -21.71 -0.87 -16.49
CA VAL A 207 -22.83 -0.64 -15.55
C VAL A 207 -23.87 0.33 -16.13
N SER A 208 -23.45 1.36 -16.87
CA SER A 208 -24.34 2.38 -17.42
C SER A 208 -25.10 1.91 -18.67
N ILE A 209 -24.56 0.94 -19.43
CA ILE A 209 -25.22 0.37 -20.61
C ILE A 209 -26.32 -0.63 -20.22
N LEU A 210 -26.22 -1.30 -19.07
CA LEU A 210 -27.21 -2.27 -18.58
C LEU A 210 -28.44 -1.63 -17.89
N LYS A 211 -28.47 -0.30 -17.73
CA LYS A 211 -29.60 0.45 -17.14
C LYS A 211 -30.45 1.21 -18.17
N LYS A 212 -30.38 0.85 -19.46
CA LYS A 212 -31.29 1.34 -20.50
C LYS A 212 -32.14 0.22 -21.07
#